data_AF-A0A3B9K665-F1
#
_entry.id   AF-A0A3B9K665-F1
#
_cell.length_a   1.000
_cell.length_b   1.000
_cell.length_c   1.000
_cell.angle_alpha   90.00
_cell.angle_beta   90.00
_cell.angle_gamma   90.00
#
_symmetry.space_group_name_H-M   'P 1'
#
loop_
_entity.id
_entity.type
_entity.pdbx_description
1 polymer ?
#
loop_
_entity_poly.entity_id
_entity_poly.type
_entity_poly.pdbx_seq_one_letter_code
_entity_poly.pdbx_strand_id
1 'polypeptide(L)'
;LDDARVHIHYDNVLRFLRRCHADYDLVIVDSMDPFGPLEGVFSREFYGSCYNALRDDGIMVNQQGSPFYKHDVEAMKRSHQRIVSTFPVSRIYQAHIPSYAAGYWLFGFASKKYHPIDDLKAADWLSLHLKTRYYTTRLHVGCFYLPAFLEEIVREVEKNAG
;
A
#
# COMPACT_ATOMS: atom_id res chain seq x y z
N LEU A 1 -4.72 -24.23 0.30
CA LEU A 1 -4.19 -23.48 -0.87
C LEU A 1 -4.78 -24.07 -2.15
N ASP A 2 -6.03 -24.50 -2.09
CA ASP A 2 -6.58 -25.51 -3.01
C ASP A 2 -7.50 -24.87 -4.06
N ASP A 3 -7.54 -23.54 -4.10
CA ASP A 3 -8.28 -22.79 -5.09
C ASP A 3 -7.50 -22.74 -6.40
N ALA A 4 -8.08 -23.25 -7.49
CA ALA A 4 -7.43 -23.38 -8.79
C ALA A 4 -7.00 -22.03 -9.42
N ARG A 5 -7.53 -20.90 -8.91
CA ARG A 5 -7.14 -19.55 -9.33
C ARG A 5 -5.83 -19.10 -8.70
N VAL A 6 -5.34 -19.81 -7.68
CA VAL A 6 -4.12 -19.45 -6.94
C VAL A 6 -2.92 -20.12 -7.60
N HIS A 7 -1.99 -19.29 -8.07
CA HIS A 7 -0.70 -19.72 -8.59
C HIS A 7 0.40 -19.27 -7.64
N ILE A 8 1.23 -20.21 -7.16
CA ILE A 8 2.33 -19.94 -6.25
C ILE A 8 3.63 -19.88 -7.03
N HIS A 9 4.35 -18.78 -6.91
CA HIS A 9 5.66 -18.58 -7.52
C HIS A 9 6.73 -18.50 -6.43
N TYR A 10 7.63 -19.49 -6.40
CA TYR A 10 8.81 -19.48 -5.54
C TYR A 10 9.95 -18.73 -6.24
N ASP A 11 9.89 -17.41 -6.24
CA ASP A 11 10.84 -16.54 -6.94
C ASP A 11 11.21 -15.31 -6.11
N ASN A 12 12.32 -14.65 -6.46
CA ASN A 12 12.61 -13.30 -5.98
C ASN A 12 11.58 -12.34 -6.59
N VAL A 13 10.88 -11.60 -5.74
CA VAL A 13 9.77 -10.73 -6.15
C VAL A 13 10.17 -9.69 -7.19
N LEU A 14 11.37 -9.10 -7.08
CA LEU A 14 11.83 -8.09 -8.04
C LEU A 14 12.10 -8.73 -9.42
N ARG A 15 12.69 -9.93 -9.44
CA ARG A 15 12.90 -10.68 -10.69
C ARG A 15 11.58 -11.07 -11.34
N PHE A 16 10.58 -11.44 -10.54
CA PHE A 16 9.23 -11.74 -11.02
C PHE A 16 8.57 -10.49 -11.63
N LEU A 17 8.54 -9.39 -10.90
CA LEU A 17 7.91 -8.14 -11.36
C LEU A 17 8.56 -7.57 -12.62
N ARG A 18 9.89 -7.69 -12.80
CA ARG A 18 10.59 -7.26 -14.02
C ARG A 18 10.10 -7.96 -15.30
N ARG A 19 9.45 -9.12 -15.18
CA ARG A 19 8.91 -9.87 -16.32
C ARG A 19 7.45 -9.55 -16.62
N CYS A 20 6.80 -8.79 -15.73
CA CYS A 20 5.38 -8.50 -15.82
C CYS A 20 5.17 -7.12 -16.46
N HIS A 21 4.21 -7.00 -17.36
CA HIS A 21 3.86 -5.72 -17.99
C HIS A 21 2.36 -5.65 -18.27
N ALA A 22 1.64 -4.79 -17.52
CA ALA A 22 0.19 -4.68 -17.59
C ALA A 22 -0.57 -6.01 -17.37
N ASP A 23 0.00 -6.90 -16.56
CA ASP A 23 -0.55 -8.23 -16.28
C ASP A 23 -1.55 -8.22 -15.11
N TYR A 24 -1.41 -7.27 -14.18
CA TYR A 24 -2.17 -7.23 -12.93
C TYR A 24 -3.06 -6.01 -12.80
N ASP A 25 -4.27 -6.19 -12.27
CA ASP A 25 -5.14 -5.08 -11.85
C ASP A 25 -4.78 -4.55 -10.46
N LEU A 26 -4.27 -5.42 -9.58
CA LEU A 26 -3.97 -5.13 -8.18
C LEU A 26 -2.69 -5.85 -7.74
N VAL A 27 -1.80 -5.11 -7.08
CA VAL A 27 -0.63 -5.64 -6.38
C VAL A 27 -0.78 -5.37 -4.88
N ILE A 28 -0.72 -6.41 -4.07
CA ILE A 28 -0.72 -6.32 -2.60
C ILE A 28 0.66 -6.72 -2.10
N VAL A 29 1.40 -5.76 -1.54
CA VAL A 29 2.71 -6.00 -0.95
C VAL A 29 2.54 -6.29 0.54
N ASP A 30 2.36 -7.56 0.86
CA ASP A 30 2.23 -8.08 2.22
C ASP A 30 3.57 -8.68 2.67
N SER A 31 4.44 -7.83 3.21
CA SER A 31 5.81 -8.18 3.59
C SER A 31 6.08 -7.85 5.05
N MET A 32 7.05 -8.56 5.65
CA MET A 32 7.61 -8.17 6.95
C MET A 32 8.29 -6.80 6.87
N ASP A 33 8.54 -6.21 8.04
CA ASP A 33 9.19 -4.90 8.16
C ASP A 33 10.49 -4.84 7.34
N PRO A 34 10.79 -3.69 6.71
CA PRO A 34 11.84 -3.56 5.68
C PRO A 34 13.27 -3.60 6.24
N PHE A 35 13.51 -4.28 7.35
CA PHE A 35 14.81 -4.37 8.00
C PHE A 35 15.56 -5.64 7.57
N GLY A 36 16.89 -5.55 7.50
CA GLY A 36 17.75 -6.69 7.17
C GLY A 36 17.67 -7.09 5.69
N PRO A 37 17.48 -8.37 5.34
CA PRO A 37 17.54 -8.86 3.94
C PRO A 37 16.55 -8.18 2.97
N LEU A 38 15.52 -7.52 3.50
CA LEU A 38 14.46 -6.87 2.74
C LEU A 38 14.69 -5.37 2.50
N GLU A 39 15.72 -4.77 3.08
CA GLU A 39 15.99 -3.32 2.96
C GLU A 39 16.24 -2.90 1.49
N GLY A 40 16.87 -3.78 0.70
CA GLY A 40 17.10 -3.58 -0.73
C GLY A 40 15.87 -3.82 -1.62
N VAL A 41 14.80 -4.40 -1.07
CA VAL A 41 13.58 -4.75 -1.83
C VAL A 41 12.71 -3.53 -2.05
N PHE A 42 12.56 -2.62 -1.08
CA PHE A 42 11.67 -1.45 -1.20
C PHE A 42 12.31 -0.26 -1.92
N SER A 43 13.09 -0.52 -2.96
CA SER A 43 13.81 0.47 -3.75
C SER A 43 12.90 1.22 -4.73
N ARG A 44 13.40 2.29 -5.34
CA ARG A 44 12.72 2.96 -6.47
C ARG A 44 12.43 1.98 -7.61
N GLU A 45 13.35 1.05 -7.84
CA GLU A 45 13.19 0.02 -8.87
C GLU A 45 12.01 -0.90 -8.59
N PHE A 46 11.81 -1.28 -7.34
CA PHE A 46 10.68 -2.12 -6.97
C PHE A 46 9.33 -1.43 -7.22
N TYR A 47 9.17 -0.20 -6.77
CA TYR A 47 7.93 0.54 -7.01
C TYR A 47 7.70 0.81 -8.51
N GLY A 48 8.75 1.10 -9.27
CA GLY A 48 8.67 1.19 -10.73
C GLY A 48 8.30 -0.14 -11.41
N SER A 49 8.80 -1.26 -10.89
CA SER A 49 8.45 -2.60 -11.38
C SER A 49 6.99 -2.95 -11.05
N CYS A 50 6.51 -2.61 -9.86
CA CYS A 50 5.08 -2.70 -9.52
C CYS A 50 4.22 -1.86 -10.47
N TYR A 51 4.63 -0.61 -10.73
CA TYR A 51 3.92 0.27 -11.66
C TYR A 51 3.82 -0.36 -13.06
N ASN A 52 4.91 -0.92 -13.59
CA ASN A 52 4.92 -1.55 -14.91
C ASN A 52 4.10 -2.85 -14.95
N ALA A 53 4.14 -3.65 -13.89
CA ALA A 53 3.35 -4.88 -13.77
C ALA A 53 1.83 -4.60 -13.74
N LEU A 54 1.43 -3.43 -13.25
CA LEU A 54 0.04 -3.00 -13.20
C LEU A 54 -0.50 -2.52 -14.55
N ARG A 55 -1.77 -2.80 -14.82
CA ARG A 55 -2.54 -2.20 -15.92
C ARG A 55 -2.69 -0.69 -15.77
N ASP A 56 -3.23 -0.04 -16.79
CA ASP A 56 -3.31 1.43 -16.89
C ASP A 56 -4.11 2.10 -15.77
N ASP A 57 -5.03 1.37 -15.13
CA ASP A 57 -5.82 1.81 -13.99
C ASP A 57 -5.49 1.05 -12.69
N GLY A 58 -4.40 0.28 -12.69
CA GLY A 58 -4.05 -0.62 -11.62
C GLY A 58 -3.73 0.07 -10.29
N ILE A 59 -3.86 -0.70 -9.21
CA ILE A 59 -3.67 -0.27 -7.82
C ILE A 59 -2.54 -1.08 -7.16
N MET A 60 -1.73 -0.43 -6.34
CA MET A 60 -0.82 -1.08 -5.41
C MET A 60 -1.18 -0.68 -3.98
N VAL A 61 -1.16 -1.65 -3.06
CA VAL A 61 -1.19 -1.39 -1.61
C VAL A 61 0.02 -2.02 -0.94
N ASN A 62 0.57 -1.38 0.08
CA ASN A 62 1.74 -1.89 0.80
C ASN A 62 1.71 -1.54 2.29
N GLN A 63 2.38 -2.35 3.10
CA GLN A 63 2.60 -2.01 4.51
C GLN A 63 3.59 -0.84 4.67
N GLN A 64 3.36 0.05 5.63
CA GLN A 64 4.17 1.25 5.89
C GLN A 64 4.63 1.38 7.35
N GLY A 65 4.43 0.35 8.19
CA GLY A 65 4.95 0.35 9.56
C GLY A 65 4.16 1.22 10.54
N SER A 66 4.79 1.51 11.69
CA SER A 66 4.21 2.33 12.75
C SER A 66 4.67 3.80 12.67
N PRO A 67 3.81 4.79 12.96
CA PRO A 67 4.21 6.18 13.00
C PRO A 67 4.85 6.60 14.34
N PHE A 68 5.04 5.67 15.29
CA PHE A 68 5.47 5.99 16.65
C PHE A 68 6.93 5.66 16.92
N TYR A 69 7.54 4.75 16.16
CA TYR A 69 8.94 4.37 16.33
C TYR A 69 9.80 5.06 15.28
N LYS A 70 10.88 5.71 15.72
CA LYS A 70 11.75 6.50 14.83
C LYS A 70 12.19 5.74 13.58
N HIS A 71 12.57 4.47 13.73
CA HIS A 71 13.02 3.65 12.60
C HIS A 71 11.90 3.38 11.59
N ASP A 72 10.69 3.09 12.06
CA ASP A 72 9.52 2.84 11.23
C ASP A 72 9.06 4.11 10.52
N VAL A 73 9.04 5.24 11.23
CA VAL A 73 8.71 6.56 10.65
C VAL A 73 9.65 6.88 9.50
N GLU A 74 10.96 6.70 9.67
CA GLU A 74 11.92 6.98 8.61
C GLU A 74 11.80 6.00 7.44
N ALA A 75 11.49 4.73 7.70
CA ALA A 75 11.22 3.75 6.64
C ALA A 75 9.94 4.10 5.85
N MET A 76 8.89 4.51 6.55
CA MET A 76 7.62 4.98 5.98
C MET A 76 7.83 6.20 5.10
N LYS A 77 8.53 7.23 5.59
CA LYS A 77 8.84 8.45 4.83
C LYS A 77 9.55 8.13 3.51
N ARG A 78 10.60 7.30 3.56
CA ARG A 78 11.35 6.88 2.35
C ARG A 78 10.48 6.12 1.37
N SER A 79 9.66 5.20 1.85
CA SER A 79 8.76 4.39 1.02
C SER A 79 7.68 5.26 0.38
N HIS A 80 7.01 6.11 1.15
CA HIS A 80 6.00 7.04 0.65
C HIS A 80 6.57 8.01 -0.39
N GLN A 81 7.77 8.58 -0.14
CA GLN A 81 8.45 9.46 -1.11
C GLN A 81 8.68 8.76 -2.47
N ARG A 82 9.12 7.49 -2.43
CA ARG A 82 9.33 6.69 -3.66
C ARG A 82 8.03 6.38 -4.38
N ILE A 83 6.96 6.13 -3.65
CA ILE A 83 5.63 5.87 -4.21
C ILE A 83 5.05 7.13 -4.86
N VAL A 84 5.11 8.29 -4.16
CA VAL A 84 4.61 9.59 -4.67
C VAL A 84 5.32 9.98 -5.96
N SER A 85 6.63 9.71 -6.08
CA SER A 85 7.38 9.97 -7.32
C SER A 85 7.14 8.94 -8.44
N THR A 86 6.38 7.88 -8.19
CA THR A 86 6.11 6.80 -9.16
C THR A 86 4.64 6.77 -9.60
N PHE A 87 3.70 6.99 -8.69
CA PHE A 87 2.27 6.90 -8.94
C PHE A 87 1.59 8.27 -8.93
N PRO A 88 0.65 8.55 -9.85
CA PRO A 88 -0.07 9.81 -9.88
C PRO A 88 -1.02 10.01 -8.69
N VAL A 89 -1.50 8.91 -8.09
CA VAL A 89 -2.30 8.95 -6.85
C VAL A 89 -1.59 8.15 -5.78
N SER A 90 -1.30 8.79 -4.63
CA SER A 90 -0.73 8.15 -3.45
C SER A 90 -1.41 8.67 -2.18
N ARG A 91 -1.75 7.78 -1.25
CA ARG A 91 -2.34 8.11 0.06
C ARG A 91 -1.80 7.16 1.12
N ILE A 92 -1.76 7.63 2.37
CA ILE A 92 -1.55 6.78 3.54
C ILE A 92 -2.91 6.55 4.21
N TYR A 93 -3.14 5.33 4.70
CA TYR A 93 -4.25 5.01 5.57
C TYR A 93 -3.81 4.23 6.80
N GLN A 94 -4.64 4.23 7.82
CA GLN A 94 -4.34 3.64 9.13
C GLN A 94 -5.26 2.47 9.47
N ALA A 95 -4.74 1.52 10.22
CA ALA A 95 -5.53 0.46 10.84
C ALA A 95 -5.11 0.26 12.30
N HIS A 96 -6.09 -0.05 13.13
CA HIS A 96 -5.88 -0.48 14.50
C HIS A 96 -5.70 -2.01 14.56
N ILE A 97 -4.48 -2.44 14.87
CA ILE A 97 -4.07 -3.85 14.91
C ILE A 97 -3.36 -4.09 16.26
N PRO A 98 -4.05 -4.54 17.31
CA PRO A 98 -3.52 -4.57 18.69
C PRO A 98 -2.23 -5.36 18.87
N SER A 99 -2.00 -6.37 18.03
CA SER A 99 -0.81 -7.22 18.09
C SER A 99 0.43 -6.59 17.43
N TYR A 100 0.27 -5.49 16.70
CA TYR A 100 1.37 -4.77 16.07
C TYR A 100 1.87 -3.64 16.96
N ALA A 101 3.06 -3.14 16.67
CA ALA A 101 3.72 -2.14 17.50
C ALA A 101 2.83 -0.89 17.68
N ALA A 102 2.64 -0.47 18.93
CA ALA A 102 1.73 0.59 19.35
C ALA A 102 0.23 0.41 18.98
N GLY A 103 -0.18 -0.76 18.49
CA GLY A 103 -1.57 -1.05 18.09
C GLY A 103 -2.04 -0.28 16.85
N TYR A 104 -1.16 0.49 16.20
CA TYR A 104 -1.49 1.48 15.18
C TYR A 104 -0.54 1.33 14.00
N TRP A 105 -1.10 0.93 12.87
CA TRP A 105 -0.32 0.55 11.69
C TRP A 105 -0.72 1.37 10.48
N LEU A 106 0.25 1.69 9.65
CA LEU A 106 0.07 2.42 8.40
C LEU A 106 0.20 1.51 7.19
N PHE A 107 -0.53 1.89 6.16
CA PHE A 107 -0.47 1.29 4.85
C PHE A 107 -0.44 2.39 3.78
N GLY A 108 0.21 2.10 2.67
CA GLY A 108 0.20 2.91 1.47
C GLY A 108 -0.88 2.43 0.51
N PHE A 109 -1.56 3.38 -0.11
CA PHE A 109 -2.41 3.19 -1.28
C PHE A 109 -1.77 3.97 -2.44
N ALA A 110 -1.55 3.31 -3.56
CA ALA A 110 -1.05 3.92 -4.78
C ALA A 110 -1.89 3.48 -5.97
N SER A 111 -2.23 4.40 -6.87
CA SER A 111 -3.02 4.09 -8.05
C SER A 111 -2.57 4.90 -9.25
N LYS A 112 -2.74 4.31 -10.44
CA LYS A 112 -2.59 5.02 -11.71
C LYS A 112 -3.79 5.92 -12.05
N LYS A 113 -4.95 5.71 -11.41
CA LYS A 113 -6.20 6.37 -11.80
C LYS A 113 -7.13 6.73 -10.63
N TYR A 114 -7.33 5.82 -9.69
CA TYR A 114 -8.42 5.91 -8.73
C TYR A 114 -8.01 6.62 -7.43
N HIS A 115 -8.82 7.57 -6.97
CA HIS A 115 -8.74 8.10 -5.61
C HIS A 115 -9.47 7.15 -4.64
N PRO A 116 -8.85 6.76 -3.51
CA PRO A 116 -9.39 5.68 -2.67
C PRO A 116 -10.70 6.05 -1.95
N ILE A 117 -11.03 7.33 -1.85
CA ILE A 117 -12.27 7.82 -1.26
C ILE A 117 -13.30 8.14 -2.34
N ASP A 118 -12.90 8.91 -3.37
CA ASP A 118 -13.86 9.47 -4.33
C ASP A 118 -14.35 8.42 -5.33
N ASP A 119 -13.51 7.42 -5.63
CA ASP A 119 -13.84 6.32 -6.55
C ASP A 119 -14.27 5.04 -5.81
N LEU A 120 -14.57 5.11 -4.51
CA LEU A 120 -15.05 3.96 -3.75
C LEU A 120 -16.41 3.48 -4.26
N LYS A 121 -16.44 2.28 -4.85
CA LYS A 121 -17.67 1.61 -5.26
C LYS A 121 -18.36 0.88 -4.10
N ALA A 122 -18.85 1.65 -3.13
CA ALA A 122 -19.44 1.10 -1.91
C ALA A 122 -20.66 0.21 -2.18
N ALA A 123 -21.51 0.57 -3.15
CA ALA A 123 -22.69 -0.23 -3.51
C ALA A 123 -22.30 -1.60 -4.08
N ASP A 124 -21.31 -1.64 -4.98
CA ASP A 124 -20.79 -2.88 -5.56
C ASP A 124 -20.25 -3.79 -4.46
N TRP A 125 -19.44 -3.26 -3.52
CA TRP A 125 -18.95 -4.03 -2.39
C TRP A 125 -20.08 -4.62 -1.54
N LEU A 126 -21.10 -3.83 -1.20
CA LEU A 126 -22.24 -4.28 -0.40
C LEU A 126 -23.05 -5.37 -1.13
N SER A 127 -23.14 -5.31 -2.45
CA SER A 127 -23.83 -6.32 -3.27
C SER A 127 -23.15 -7.70 -3.27
N LEU A 128 -21.88 -7.79 -2.85
CA LEU A 128 -21.17 -9.06 -2.71
C LEU A 128 -21.61 -9.86 -1.47
N HIS A 129 -22.34 -9.24 -0.53
CA HIS A 129 -22.82 -9.87 0.71
C HIS A 129 -21.71 -10.55 1.54
N LEU A 130 -20.48 -10.03 1.47
CA LEU A 130 -19.33 -10.56 2.19
C LEU A 130 -19.44 -10.24 3.68
N LYS A 131 -19.21 -11.25 4.53
CA LYS A 131 -19.17 -11.07 5.98
C LYS A 131 -17.76 -10.69 6.42
N THR A 132 -17.59 -9.45 6.86
CA THR A 132 -16.34 -8.93 7.43
C THR A 132 -16.46 -8.70 8.93
N ARG A 133 -15.34 -8.80 9.65
CA ARG A 133 -15.27 -8.51 11.10
C ARG A 133 -14.68 -7.13 11.41
N TYR A 134 -14.01 -6.52 10.45
CA TYR A 134 -13.27 -5.26 10.62
C TYR A 134 -13.65 -4.26 9.53
N TYR A 135 -13.41 -4.61 8.27
CA TYR A 135 -13.69 -3.73 7.14
C TYR A 135 -15.18 -3.41 7.02
N THR A 136 -15.50 -2.13 6.85
CA THR A 136 -16.80 -1.63 6.40
C THR A 136 -16.54 -0.51 5.39
N THR A 137 -17.49 -0.21 4.49
CA THR A 137 -17.34 0.91 3.54
C THR A 137 -17.20 2.26 4.25
N ARG A 138 -17.79 2.41 5.45
CA ARG A 138 -17.60 3.59 6.31
C ARG A 138 -16.19 3.65 6.87
N LEU A 139 -15.67 2.53 7.38
CA LEU A 139 -14.30 2.45 7.89
C LEU A 139 -13.27 2.67 6.79
N HIS A 140 -13.53 2.21 5.57
CA HIS A 140 -12.70 2.47 4.39
C HIS A 140 -12.46 3.96 4.19
N VAL A 141 -13.51 4.78 4.26
CA VAL A 141 -13.34 6.24 4.14
C VAL A 141 -12.66 6.79 5.39
N GLY A 142 -13.07 6.32 6.57
CA GLY A 142 -12.51 6.70 7.87
C GLY A 142 -11.00 6.50 8.01
N CYS A 143 -10.43 5.44 7.42
CA CYS A 143 -9.02 5.11 7.60
C CYS A 143 -8.05 6.06 6.90
N PHE A 144 -8.53 6.86 5.94
CA PHE A 144 -7.73 7.89 5.26
C PHE A 144 -7.72 9.24 5.98
N TYR A 145 -8.51 9.43 7.05
CA TYR A 145 -8.46 10.63 7.88
C TYR A 145 -7.42 10.45 8.98
N LEU A 146 -6.25 11.07 8.77
CA LEU A 146 -5.09 10.89 9.63
C LEU A 146 -5.10 11.91 10.78
N PRO A 147 -4.52 11.57 11.95
CA PRO A 147 -4.26 12.57 12.99
C PRO A 147 -3.32 13.66 12.50
N ALA A 148 -3.46 14.87 13.03
CA ALA A 148 -2.73 16.06 12.58
C ALA A 148 -1.19 15.89 12.51
N PHE A 149 -0.58 15.20 13.49
CA PHE A 149 0.87 14.96 13.47
C PHE A 149 1.31 14.10 12.27
N LEU A 150 0.46 13.15 11.85
CA LEU A 150 0.74 12.28 10.73
C LEU A 150 0.46 12.98 9.40
N GLU A 151 -0.58 13.82 9.34
CA GLU A 151 -0.81 14.71 8.20
C GLU A 151 0.39 15.63 7.95
N GLU A 152 1.00 16.18 9.00
CA GLU A 152 2.18 17.01 8.90
C GLU A 152 3.38 16.24 8.30
N ILE A 153 3.64 15.04 8.81
CA ILE A 153 4.70 14.15 8.30
C ILE A 153 4.47 13.82 6.82
N VAL A 154 3.26 13.42 6.45
CA VAL A 154 2.93 13.04 5.07
C VAL A 154 3.07 14.24 4.13
N ARG A 155 2.58 15.41 4.54
CA ARG A 155 2.68 16.65 3.75
C ARG A 155 4.13 17.07 3.53
N GLU A 156 5.00 16.90 4.53
CA GLU A 156 6.44 17.18 4.39
C GLU A 156 7.08 16.27 3.36
N VAL A 157 6.80 14.96 3.42
CA VAL A 157 7.33 13.98 2.46
C VAL A 157 6.87 14.29 1.03
N GLU A 158 5.59 14.61 0.84
CA GLU A 158 5.02 14.88 -0.48
C GLU A 158 5.59 16.17 -1.10
N LYS A 159 5.82 17.21 -0.28
CA LYS A 159 6.50 18.43 -0.74
C LYS A 159 7.94 18.20 -1.20
N ASN A 160 8.64 17.26 -0.57
CA ASN A 160 10.03 16.93 -0.88
C ASN A 160 10.17 15.90 -2.01
N ALA A 161 9.07 15.37 -2.55
CA ALA A 161 9.05 14.39 -3.62
C ALA A 161 8.90 15.01 -5.03
N GLY A 162 8.41 16.26 -5.10
CA GLY A 162 8.29 17.05 -6.33
C GLY A 162 9.46 18.00 -6.53
#